data_AF-A0A850MHD9-F1
#
_entry.id   AF-A0A850MHD9-F1
#
_cell.length_a   1.000
_cell.length_b   1.000
_cell.length_c   1.000
_cell.angle_alpha   90.00
_cell.angle_beta   90.00
_cell.angle_gamma   90.00
#
_symmetry.space_group_name_H-M   'P 1'
#
loop_
_entity.id
_entity.type
_entity.pdbx_description
1 polymer ?
#
loop_
_entity_poly.entity_id
_entity_poly.type
_entity_poly.pdbx_seq_one_letter_code
_entity_poly.pdbx_strand_id
1 'polypeptide(L)'
;MSNESKLLDEGISDLLKKYFKIVYRPREVIGDITAKPVNLIETFIIVLISSVLLVSGVFIVGGSLYTTFHDYAFTYPLEILTSGQLFGFYLPYDYYLLVFLTDIIFSIKAWLFLSVLLFIFLRVFKQEISIKRTAQIIAWSIFSFAIVMFGASLVCLGLKYILPAIYHYIYFGVLGTVFIVIAPIVVYQFLEQLKDVSVYNTIRSYYLSLFVVFMIFTFNHATKIMNLIW
;
A
#
# COMPACT_ATOMS: atom_id res chain seq x y z
N MET A 1 35.88 1.76 -10.84
CA MET A 1 34.42 1.91 -10.83
C MET A 1 33.99 2.41 -12.20
N SER A 2 33.12 1.66 -12.90
CA SER A 2 32.62 2.04 -14.23
C SER A 2 31.63 3.22 -14.13
N ASN A 3 31.53 4.05 -15.17
CA ASN A 3 30.61 5.19 -15.22
C ASN A 3 29.13 4.79 -14.99
N GLU A 4 28.76 3.57 -15.36
CA GLU A 4 27.41 3.03 -15.15
C GLU A 4 27.08 2.81 -13.67
N SER A 5 28.05 2.39 -12.85
CA SER A 5 27.85 2.21 -11.40
C SER A 5 27.53 3.52 -10.69
N LYS A 6 28.18 4.62 -11.09
CA LYS A 6 27.94 5.95 -10.51
C LYS A 6 26.54 6.50 -10.87
N LEU A 7 26.12 6.31 -12.12
CA LEU A 7 24.78 6.73 -12.57
C LEU A 7 23.67 5.95 -11.86
N LEU A 8 23.89 4.66 -11.58
CA LEU A 8 22.94 3.83 -10.84
C LEU A 8 22.82 4.27 -9.37
N ASP A 9 23.95 4.54 -8.71
CA ASP A 9 23.99 4.99 -7.32
C ASP A 9 23.35 6.37 -7.13
N GLU A 10 23.59 7.30 -8.07
CA GLU A 10 22.97 8.62 -8.06
C GLU A 10 21.44 8.54 -8.27
N GLY A 11 20.99 7.66 -9.17
CA GLY A 11 19.56 7.44 -9.43
C GLY A 11 18.80 6.85 -8.24
N ILE A 12 19.37 5.86 -7.55
CA ILE A 12 18.76 5.25 -6.35
C ILE A 12 18.73 6.28 -5.21
N SER A 13 19.79 7.06 -5.03
CA SER A 13 19.84 8.12 -4.01
C SER A 13 18.74 9.18 -4.22
N ASP A 14 18.54 9.63 -5.46
CA ASP A 14 17.46 10.58 -5.81
C ASP A 14 16.07 9.97 -5.57
N LEU A 15 15.87 8.71 -5.97
CA LEU A 15 14.62 7.98 -5.76
C LEU A 15 14.27 7.89 -4.27
N LEU A 16 15.23 7.51 -3.42
CA LEU A 16 15.04 7.45 -1.97
C LEU A 16 14.77 8.84 -1.38
N LYS A 17 15.53 9.87 -1.78
CA LYS A 17 15.26 11.25 -1.31
C LYS A 17 13.82 11.68 -1.61
N LYS A 18 13.31 11.36 -2.81
CA LYS A 18 11.91 11.61 -3.18
C LYS A 18 10.94 10.79 -2.34
N TYR A 19 11.25 9.52 -2.09
CA TYR A 19 10.47 8.62 -1.24
C TYR A 19 10.25 9.18 0.16
N PHE A 20 11.29 9.72 0.81
CA PHE A 20 11.12 10.41 2.10
C PHE A 20 10.45 11.77 1.95
N LYS A 21 10.77 12.51 0.89
CA LYS A 21 10.28 13.88 0.65
C LYS A 21 8.78 13.95 0.43
N ILE A 22 8.17 12.94 -0.18
CA ILE A 22 6.73 12.96 -0.48
C ILE A 22 5.87 13.01 0.78
N VAL A 23 6.38 12.54 1.93
CA VAL A 23 5.66 12.57 3.22
C VAL A 23 5.42 14.00 3.72
N TYR A 24 6.36 14.92 3.47
CA TYR A 24 6.29 16.30 3.96
C TYR A 24 6.13 17.36 2.85
N ARG A 25 6.47 17.03 1.59
CA ARG A 25 6.32 17.90 0.41
C ARG A 25 5.78 17.11 -0.79
N PRO A 26 4.54 16.60 -0.72
CA PRO A 26 3.97 15.76 -1.76
C PRO A 26 3.88 16.49 -3.12
N ARG A 27 3.41 17.75 -3.14
CA ARG A 27 3.28 18.53 -4.39
C ARG A 27 4.57 18.68 -5.18
N GLU A 28 5.69 18.97 -4.50
CA GLU A 28 7.00 19.12 -5.16
C GLU A 28 7.43 17.79 -5.80
N VAL A 29 7.34 16.68 -5.04
CA VAL A 29 7.74 15.36 -5.53
C VAL A 29 6.84 14.88 -6.67
N ILE A 30 5.53 15.13 -6.57
CA ILE A 30 4.57 14.79 -7.62
C ILE A 30 4.90 15.54 -8.91
N GLY A 31 5.15 16.85 -8.84
CA GLY A 31 5.55 17.64 -10.01
C GLY A 31 6.80 17.07 -10.69
N ASP A 32 7.81 16.70 -9.90
CA ASP A 32 9.04 16.08 -10.41
C ASP A 32 8.77 14.72 -11.09
N ILE A 33 7.83 13.93 -10.57
CA ILE A 33 7.49 12.60 -11.09
C ILE A 33 6.61 12.72 -12.36
N THR A 34 5.63 13.62 -12.38
CA THR A 34 4.72 13.79 -13.52
C THR A 34 5.41 14.43 -14.72
N ALA A 35 6.43 15.26 -14.50
CA ALA A 35 7.27 15.84 -15.55
C ALA A 35 8.10 14.80 -16.31
N LYS A 36 8.26 13.58 -15.77
CA LYS A 36 9.06 12.50 -16.37
C LYS A 36 8.18 11.41 -16.98
N PRO A 37 8.68 10.66 -17.99
CA PRO A 37 8.00 9.47 -18.49
C PRO A 37 7.86 8.43 -17.38
N VAL A 38 6.84 7.57 -17.48
CA VAL A 38 6.59 6.53 -16.47
C VAL A 38 7.76 5.53 -16.45
N ASN A 39 8.42 5.42 -15.29
CA ASN A 39 9.40 4.38 -15.01
C ASN A 39 8.77 3.30 -14.10
N LEU A 40 8.42 2.16 -14.68
CA LEU A 40 7.82 1.04 -13.93
C LEU A 40 8.81 0.33 -13.01
N ILE A 41 10.11 0.36 -13.33
CA ILE A 41 11.14 -0.27 -12.49
C ILE A 41 11.28 0.54 -11.20
N GLU A 42 11.44 1.86 -11.29
CA GLU A 42 11.45 2.75 -10.11
C GLU A 42 10.17 2.59 -9.30
N THR A 43 9.02 2.55 -9.96
CA THR A 43 7.72 2.34 -9.31
C THR A 43 7.69 1.03 -8.53
N PHE A 44 8.16 -0.07 -9.13
CA PHE A 44 8.23 -1.37 -8.47
C PHE A 44 9.20 -1.37 -7.29
N ILE A 45 10.37 -0.72 -7.40
CA ILE A 45 11.32 -0.58 -6.30
C ILE A 45 10.67 0.12 -5.10
N ILE A 46 9.92 1.20 -5.33
CA ILE A 46 9.18 1.89 -4.27
C ILE A 46 8.18 0.96 -3.59
N VAL A 47 7.39 0.23 -4.37
CA VAL A 47 6.40 -0.73 -3.84
C VAL A 47 7.09 -1.84 -3.04
N LEU A 48 8.21 -2.36 -3.53
CA LEU A 48 8.97 -3.41 -2.88
C LEU A 48 9.54 -2.95 -1.54
N ILE A 49 10.26 -1.82 -1.51
CA ILE A 49 10.83 -1.24 -0.27
C ILE A 49 9.71 -0.97 0.74
N SER A 50 8.60 -0.41 0.28
CA SER A 50 7.47 -0.08 1.14
C SER A 50 6.76 -1.33 1.68
N SER A 51 6.63 -2.37 0.87
CA SER A 51 6.06 -3.65 1.32
C SER A 51 6.95 -4.29 2.39
N VAL A 52 8.28 -4.25 2.19
CA VAL A 52 9.25 -4.70 3.19
C VAL A 52 9.10 -3.90 4.49
N LEU A 53 9.03 -2.56 4.43
CA LEU A 53 8.87 -1.71 5.61
C LEU A 53 7.56 -2.00 6.35
N LEU A 54 6.44 -2.10 5.61
CA LEU A 54 5.13 -2.35 6.20
C LEU A 54 5.09 -3.70 6.93
N VAL A 55 5.54 -4.77 6.27
CA VAL A 55 5.54 -6.13 6.85
C VAL A 55 6.56 -6.22 7.99
N SER A 56 7.74 -5.58 7.87
CA SER A 56 8.72 -5.53 8.96
C SER A 56 8.16 -4.87 10.21
N GLY A 57 7.38 -3.80 10.07
CA GLY A 57 6.72 -3.13 11.20
C GLY A 57 5.78 -4.08 11.95
N VAL A 58 4.93 -4.80 11.21
CA VAL A 58 4.01 -5.80 11.76
C VAL A 58 4.76 -6.91 12.51
N PHE A 59 5.84 -7.44 11.91
CA PHE A 59 6.65 -8.51 12.50
C PHE A 59 7.41 -8.08 13.76
N ILE A 60 7.97 -6.86 13.76
CA ILE A 60 8.68 -6.30 14.91
C ILE A 60 7.76 -6.20 16.13
N VAL A 61 6.51 -5.79 15.93
CA VAL A 61 5.52 -5.69 17.02
C VAL A 61 5.05 -7.08 17.46
N GLY A 62 4.79 -7.97 16.50
CA GLY A 62 4.29 -9.32 16.75
C GLY A 62 2.94 -9.35 17.47
N GLY A 63 2.63 -10.47 18.11
CA GLY A 63 1.41 -10.64 18.91
C GLY A 63 0.14 -10.49 18.06
N SER A 64 -0.88 -9.82 18.62
CA SER A 64 -2.18 -9.68 17.95
C SER A 64 -2.09 -8.91 16.62
N LEU A 65 -1.17 -7.94 16.51
CA LEU A 65 -0.99 -7.20 15.25
C LEU A 65 -0.53 -8.12 14.11
N TYR A 66 0.44 -8.98 14.39
CA TYR A 66 0.94 -9.96 13.42
C TYR A 66 -0.14 -10.97 13.04
N THR A 67 -0.80 -11.58 14.03
CA THR A 67 -1.83 -12.58 13.76
C THR A 67 -2.99 -12.00 12.96
N THR A 68 -3.46 -10.81 13.32
CA THR A 68 -4.57 -10.14 12.61
C THR A 68 -4.17 -9.75 11.19
N PHE A 69 -2.97 -9.21 10.99
CA PHE A 69 -2.51 -8.83 9.64
C PHE A 69 -2.35 -10.05 8.73
N HIS A 70 -1.70 -11.11 9.21
CA HIS A 70 -1.49 -12.32 8.43
C HIS A 70 -2.80 -13.02 8.09
N ASP A 71 -3.71 -13.15 9.07
CA ASP A 71 -5.04 -13.71 8.83
C ASP A 71 -5.81 -12.94 7.74
N TYR A 72 -5.75 -11.60 7.78
CA TYR A 72 -6.40 -10.75 6.79
C TYR A 72 -5.78 -10.86 5.40
N ALA A 73 -4.45 -11.00 5.32
CA ALA A 73 -3.76 -11.21 4.05
C ALA A 73 -4.13 -12.55 3.41
N PHE A 74 -4.07 -13.63 4.19
CA PHE A 74 -4.27 -15.00 3.70
C PHE A 74 -5.72 -15.28 3.26
N THR A 75 -6.70 -14.71 3.96
CA THR A 75 -8.12 -14.95 3.69
C THR A 75 -8.71 -13.98 2.65
N TYR A 76 -7.91 -13.07 2.11
CA TYR A 76 -8.36 -12.15 1.08
C TYR A 76 -8.48 -12.88 -0.28
N PRO A 77 -9.58 -12.71 -1.05
CA PRO A 77 -9.79 -13.41 -2.31
C PRO A 77 -8.70 -13.27 -3.34
N LEU A 78 -8.02 -12.12 -3.36
CA LEU A 78 -6.87 -11.95 -4.24
C LEU A 78 -5.81 -13.01 -3.94
N GLU A 79 -5.56 -13.29 -2.65
CA GLU A 79 -4.64 -14.33 -2.27
C GLU A 79 -5.23 -15.70 -2.64
N ILE A 80 -6.46 -16.02 -2.23
CA ILE A 80 -7.14 -17.29 -2.57
C ILE A 80 -7.08 -17.62 -4.08
N LEU A 81 -7.26 -16.63 -4.96
CA LEU A 81 -7.29 -16.80 -6.41
C LEU A 81 -5.91 -16.80 -7.07
N THR A 82 -4.91 -16.15 -6.47
CA THR A 82 -3.58 -15.96 -7.09
C THR A 82 -2.46 -16.75 -6.41
N SER A 83 -2.67 -17.17 -5.17
CA SER A 83 -1.93 -18.27 -4.58
C SER A 83 -2.47 -19.53 -5.25
N GLY A 84 -1.90 -19.87 -6.41
CA GLY A 84 -1.98 -21.25 -6.88
C GLY A 84 -1.60 -22.15 -5.71
N GLN A 85 -2.20 -23.33 -5.63
CA GLN A 85 -1.92 -24.39 -4.64
C GLN A 85 -0.43 -24.81 -4.56
N LEU A 86 0.50 -24.10 -5.20
CA LEU A 86 1.96 -24.21 -5.14
C LEU A 86 2.54 -24.07 -3.72
N PHE A 87 1.85 -23.40 -2.79
CA PHE A 87 2.17 -23.40 -1.35
C PHE A 87 0.95 -23.75 -0.51
N GLY A 88 0.09 -24.65 -1.00
CA GLY A 88 -1.14 -25.05 -0.32
C GLY A 88 -0.95 -25.18 1.20
N PHE A 89 -1.97 -24.72 1.93
CA PHE A 89 -2.07 -24.56 3.39
C PHE A 89 -1.85 -23.13 3.90
N TYR A 90 -2.74 -22.74 4.82
CA TYR A 90 -2.47 -21.69 5.80
C TYR A 90 -1.11 -21.96 6.40
N LEU A 91 -0.14 -21.07 6.16
CA LEU A 91 1.19 -21.22 6.72
C LEU A 91 1.08 -21.03 8.23
N PRO A 92 1.36 -22.06 9.04
CA PRO A 92 1.38 -21.88 10.48
C PRO A 92 2.34 -20.75 10.83
N TYR A 93 1.99 -19.99 11.87
CA TYR A 93 2.76 -18.83 12.33
C TYR A 93 4.24 -19.12 12.64
N ASP A 94 4.59 -20.39 12.81
CA ASP A 94 5.94 -20.88 13.12
C ASP A 94 6.91 -20.78 11.92
N TYR A 95 6.39 -20.61 10.69
CA TYR A 95 7.20 -20.40 9.48
C TYR A 95 7.48 -18.91 9.21
N TYR A 96 7.98 -18.19 10.23
CA TYR A 96 8.13 -16.72 10.21
C TYR A 96 8.77 -16.15 8.94
N LEU A 97 9.86 -16.74 8.43
CA LEU A 97 10.51 -16.24 7.22
C LEU A 97 9.63 -16.39 5.97
N LEU A 98 8.92 -17.50 5.86
CA LEU A 98 8.06 -17.76 4.71
C LEU A 98 6.82 -16.87 4.77
N VAL A 99 6.22 -16.71 5.95
CA VAL A 99 5.10 -15.79 6.19
C VAL A 99 5.49 -14.35 5.84
N PHE A 100 6.69 -13.92 6.23
CA PHE A 100 7.22 -12.60 5.91
C PHE A 100 7.28 -12.35 4.40
N LEU A 101 7.79 -13.32 3.64
CA LEU A 101 7.88 -13.23 2.19
C LEU A 101 6.50 -13.26 1.52
N THR A 102 5.59 -14.11 1.99
CA THR A 102 4.23 -14.18 1.44
C THR A 102 3.45 -12.89 1.69
N ASP A 103 3.60 -12.27 2.85
CA ASP A 103 2.93 -11.00 3.19
C ASP A 103 3.47 -9.82 2.36
N ILE A 104 4.77 -9.83 2.02
CA ILE A 104 5.36 -8.89 1.05
C ILE A 104 4.74 -9.07 -0.33
N ILE A 105 4.67 -10.32 -0.80
CA ILE A 105 4.08 -10.64 -2.12
C ILE A 105 2.61 -10.22 -2.15
N PHE A 106 1.85 -10.48 -1.09
CA PHE A 106 0.47 -10.04 -0.94
C PHE A 106 0.35 -8.51 -1.09
N SER A 107 1.21 -7.75 -0.42
CA SER A 107 1.23 -6.28 -0.51
C SER A 107 1.45 -5.80 -1.95
N ILE A 108 2.35 -6.45 -2.70
CA ILE A 108 2.60 -6.16 -4.12
C ILE A 108 1.37 -6.52 -4.99
N LYS A 109 0.70 -7.64 -4.71
CA LYS A 109 -0.55 -8.00 -5.42
C LYS A 109 -1.65 -6.98 -5.15
N ALA A 110 -1.81 -6.55 -3.90
CA ALA A 110 -2.80 -5.56 -3.49
C ALA A 110 -2.59 -4.21 -4.21
N TRP A 111 -1.32 -3.79 -4.39
CA TRP A 111 -0.95 -2.64 -5.22
C TRP A 111 -1.45 -2.77 -6.66
N LEU A 112 -1.15 -3.90 -7.31
CA LEU A 112 -1.55 -4.14 -8.70
C LEU A 112 -3.07 -4.15 -8.84
N PHE A 113 -3.76 -4.83 -7.92
CA PHE A 113 -5.22 -4.90 -7.91
C PHE A 113 -5.86 -3.51 -7.77
N LEU A 114 -5.40 -2.70 -6.81
CA LEU A 114 -5.91 -1.34 -6.63
C LEU A 114 -5.60 -0.44 -7.83
N SER A 115 -4.44 -0.61 -8.46
CA SER A 115 -4.06 0.12 -9.68
C SER A 115 -4.98 -0.19 -10.85
N VAL A 116 -5.39 -1.45 -11.01
CA VAL A 116 -6.36 -1.89 -12.03
C VAL A 116 -7.74 -1.30 -11.73
N LEU A 117 -8.22 -1.39 -10.49
CA LEU A 117 -9.51 -0.81 -10.11
C LEU A 117 -9.55 0.70 -10.37
N LEU A 118 -8.54 1.44 -9.92
CA LEU A 118 -8.47 2.88 -10.15
C LEU A 118 -8.45 3.19 -11.65
N PHE A 119 -7.71 2.43 -12.45
CA PHE A 119 -7.69 2.60 -13.90
C PHE A 119 -9.07 2.38 -14.52
N ILE A 120 -9.78 1.32 -14.15
CA ILE A 120 -11.14 1.04 -14.64
C ILE A 120 -12.07 2.22 -14.33
N PHE A 121 -12.10 2.69 -13.08
CA PHE A 121 -12.98 3.80 -12.71
C PHE A 121 -12.59 5.11 -13.38
N LEU A 122 -11.30 5.45 -13.45
CA LEU A 122 -10.84 6.62 -14.21
C LEU A 122 -11.31 6.55 -15.68
N ARG A 123 -11.25 5.38 -16.32
CA ARG A 123 -11.74 5.20 -17.70
C ARG A 123 -13.26 5.33 -17.81
N VAL A 124 -14.03 4.79 -16.85
CA VAL A 124 -15.49 4.97 -16.79
C VAL A 124 -15.86 6.45 -16.69
N PHE A 125 -15.10 7.23 -15.94
CA PHE A 125 -15.26 8.69 -15.83
C PHE A 125 -14.52 9.48 -16.92
N LYS A 126 -14.19 8.82 -18.04
CA LYS A 126 -13.59 9.41 -19.26
C LYS A 126 -12.23 10.08 -19.04
N GLN A 127 -11.48 9.68 -18.01
CA GLN A 127 -10.11 10.10 -17.80
C GLN A 127 -9.16 9.18 -18.57
N GLU A 128 -8.51 9.72 -19.61
CA GLU A 128 -7.55 8.95 -20.40
C GLU A 128 -6.16 9.00 -19.76
N ILE A 129 -5.94 8.10 -18.81
CA ILE A 129 -4.66 7.90 -18.15
C ILE A 129 -4.25 6.45 -18.36
N SER A 130 -2.98 6.24 -18.71
CA SER A 130 -2.48 4.89 -18.97
C SER A 130 -2.39 4.08 -17.66
N ILE A 131 -2.63 2.77 -17.75
CA ILE A 131 -2.49 1.86 -16.60
C ILE A 131 -1.11 1.95 -15.95
N LYS A 132 -0.05 2.18 -16.74
CA LYS A 132 1.32 2.38 -16.25
C LYS A 132 1.40 3.60 -15.32
N ARG A 133 0.77 4.71 -15.72
CA ARG A 133 0.72 5.93 -14.90
C ARG A 133 -0.16 5.72 -13.67
N THR A 134 -1.31 5.05 -13.78
CA THR A 134 -2.15 4.72 -12.63
C THR A 134 -1.40 3.88 -11.58
N ALA A 135 -0.63 2.89 -12.01
CA ALA A 135 0.19 2.08 -11.12
C ALA A 135 1.25 2.91 -10.38
N GLN A 136 1.90 3.85 -11.08
CA GLN A 136 2.81 4.83 -10.48
C GLN A 136 2.10 5.73 -9.46
N ILE A 137 0.91 6.24 -9.80
CA ILE A 137 0.11 7.07 -8.88
C ILE A 137 -0.18 6.31 -7.58
N ILE A 138 -0.67 5.07 -7.64
CA ILE A 138 -0.95 4.28 -6.43
C ILE A 138 0.31 4.00 -5.63
N ALA A 139 1.43 3.67 -6.28
CA ALA A 139 2.70 3.42 -5.59
C ALA A 139 3.14 4.64 -4.76
N TRP A 140 3.12 5.83 -5.36
CA TRP A 140 3.54 7.04 -4.67
C TRP A 140 2.48 7.57 -3.69
N SER A 141 1.20 7.26 -3.88
CA SER A 141 0.13 7.76 -3.01
C SER A 141 -0.09 6.93 -1.74
N ILE A 142 0.27 5.64 -1.76
CA ILE A 142 0.01 4.72 -0.63
C ILE A 142 1.31 4.18 -0.07
N PHE A 143 2.15 3.58 -0.93
CA PHE A 143 3.32 2.83 -0.50
C PHE A 143 4.38 3.73 0.12
N SER A 144 4.49 4.99 -0.33
CA SER A 144 5.42 5.95 0.29
C SER A 144 5.12 6.26 1.76
N PHE A 145 3.91 6.01 2.23
CA PHE A 145 3.54 6.15 3.65
C PHE A 145 3.87 4.89 4.48
N ALA A 146 4.46 3.84 3.89
CA ALA A 146 4.94 2.69 4.64
C ALA A 146 5.99 3.06 5.70
N ILE A 147 6.74 4.16 5.50
CA ILE A 147 7.61 4.70 6.55
C ILE A 147 6.84 5.21 7.77
N VAL A 148 5.69 5.85 7.55
CA VAL A 148 4.80 6.30 8.64
C VAL A 148 4.20 5.08 9.34
N MET A 149 3.79 4.06 8.57
CA MET A 149 3.31 2.78 9.13
C MET A 149 4.38 2.07 9.95
N PHE A 150 5.63 2.05 9.48
CA PHE A 150 6.76 1.49 10.21
C PHE A 150 7.01 2.26 11.51
N GLY A 151 7.01 3.60 11.47
CA GLY A 151 7.10 4.43 12.67
C GLY A 151 5.97 4.16 13.66
N ALA A 152 4.74 4.04 13.18
CA ALA A 152 3.58 3.67 14.00
C ALA A 152 3.74 2.28 14.64
N SER A 153 4.39 1.34 13.95
CA SER A 153 4.71 0.01 14.50
C SER A 153 5.67 0.12 15.68
N LEU A 154 6.70 0.95 15.61
CA LEU A 154 7.62 1.17 16.75
C LEU A 154 6.90 1.76 17.96
N VAL A 155 5.96 2.68 17.74
CA VAL A 155 5.09 3.21 18.81
C VAL A 155 4.21 2.09 19.39
N CYS A 156 3.61 1.27 18.53
CA CYS A 156 2.80 0.12 18.93
C CYS A 156 3.61 -0.91 19.74
N LEU A 157 4.89 -1.13 19.41
CA LEU A 157 5.78 -2.00 20.18
C LEU A 157 5.95 -1.46 21.61
N GLY A 158 6.14 -0.16 21.79
CA GLY A 158 6.18 0.44 23.12
C GLY A 158 4.84 0.33 23.86
N LEU A 159 3.73 0.64 23.17
CA LEU A 159 2.38 0.58 23.73
C LEU A 159 1.93 -0.84 24.05
N LYS A 160 2.45 -1.87 23.38
CA LYS A 160 2.15 -3.27 23.67
C LYS A 160 2.36 -3.62 25.15
N TYR A 161 3.35 -2.99 25.80
CA TYR A 161 3.66 -3.23 27.21
C TYR A 161 2.85 -2.38 28.19
N ILE A 162 2.13 -1.37 27.69
CA ILE A 162 1.34 -0.43 28.52
C ILE A 162 -0.17 -0.66 28.32
N LEU A 163 -0.60 -0.85 27.07
CA LEU A 163 -1.99 -0.98 26.62
C LEU A 163 -2.14 -2.19 25.67
N PRO A 164 -1.87 -3.43 26.15
CA PRO A 164 -1.84 -4.64 25.32
C PRO A 164 -3.18 -4.95 24.63
N ALA A 165 -4.31 -4.49 25.19
CA ALA A 165 -5.63 -4.76 24.63
C ALA A 165 -5.93 -3.96 23.35
N ILE A 166 -5.31 -2.78 23.15
CA ILE A 166 -5.74 -1.84 22.10
C ILE A 166 -4.62 -1.34 21.19
N TYR A 167 -3.36 -1.67 21.45
CA TYR A 167 -2.23 -1.14 20.67
C TYR A 167 -2.37 -1.40 19.16
N HIS A 168 -2.91 -2.56 18.78
CA HIS A 168 -3.07 -2.95 17.38
C HIS A 168 -4.13 -2.09 16.66
N TYR A 169 -5.15 -1.58 17.36
CA TYR A 169 -6.13 -0.65 16.77
C TYR A 169 -5.50 0.68 16.36
N ILE A 170 -4.45 1.12 17.05
CA ILE A 170 -3.72 2.35 16.68
C ILE A 170 -3.05 2.15 15.31
N TYR A 171 -2.38 1.01 15.11
CA TYR A 171 -1.78 0.68 13.82
C TYR A 171 -2.82 0.66 12.69
N PHE A 172 -3.94 -0.04 12.87
CA PHE A 172 -5.00 -0.09 11.85
C PHE A 172 -5.71 1.25 11.66
N GLY A 173 -5.82 2.08 12.69
CA GLY A 173 -6.32 3.45 12.58
C GLY A 173 -5.41 4.35 11.75
N VAL A 174 -4.10 4.25 11.93
CA VAL A 174 -3.12 4.94 11.08
C VAL A 174 -3.21 4.43 9.64
N LEU A 175 -3.28 3.11 9.43
CA LEU A 175 -3.46 2.50 8.11
C LEU A 175 -4.72 3.04 7.42
N GLY A 176 -5.85 3.03 8.12
CA GLY A 176 -7.13 3.56 7.63
C GLY A 176 -7.03 5.05 7.29
N THR A 177 -6.31 5.85 8.07
CA THR A 177 -6.08 7.27 7.79
C THR A 177 -5.27 7.47 6.50
N VAL A 178 -4.25 6.64 6.26
CA VAL A 178 -3.49 6.68 5.00
C VAL A 178 -4.41 6.38 3.82
N PHE A 179 -5.18 5.30 3.87
CA PHE A 179 -6.05 4.89 2.77
C PHE A 179 -7.23 5.85 2.54
N ILE A 180 -7.90 6.31 3.59
CA ILE A 180 -9.16 7.06 3.47
C ILE A 180 -8.91 8.56 3.33
N VAL A 181 -7.84 9.10 3.90
CA VAL A 181 -7.62 10.56 3.95
C VAL A 181 -6.42 10.97 3.10
N ILE A 182 -5.24 10.40 3.37
CA ILE A 182 -4.00 10.91 2.78
C ILE A 182 -3.87 10.51 1.31
N ALA A 183 -4.02 9.23 1.01
CA ALA A 183 -3.90 8.69 -0.34
C ALA A 183 -4.82 9.36 -1.36
N PRO A 184 -6.13 9.59 -1.13
CA PRO A 184 -6.97 10.27 -2.11
C PRO A 184 -6.52 11.71 -2.38
N ILE A 185 -5.98 12.41 -1.39
CA ILE A 185 -5.41 13.76 -1.57
C ILE A 185 -4.18 13.70 -2.48
N VAL A 186 -3.28 12.74 -2.27
CA VAL A 186 -2.06 12.57 -3.08
C VAL A 186 -2.42 12.12 -4.51
N VAL A 187 -3.39 11.20 -4.65
CA VAL A 187 -3.94 10.80 -5.96
C VAL A 187 -4.53 12.00 -6.69
N TYR A 188 -5.28 12.86 -5.99
CA TYR A 188 -5.80 14.10 -6.57
C TYR A 188 -4.68 15.01 -7.07
N GLN A 189 -3.65 15.25 -6.27
CA GLN A 189 -2.52 16.07 -6.68
C GLN A 189 -1.80 15.50 -7.91
N PHE A 190 -1.64 14.17 -8.01
CA PHE A 190 -1.12 13.53 -9.21
C PHE A 190 -1.99 13.78 -10.44
N LEU A 191 -3.31 13.63 -10.30
CA LEU A 191 -4.23 13.75 -11.42
C LEU A 191 -4.37 15.19 -11.89
N GLU A 192 -4.44 16.16 -10.97
CA GLU A 192 -4.45 17.61 -11.23
C GLU A 192 -3.21 18.06 -12.02
N GLN A 193 -2.04 17.48 -11.73
CA GLN A 193 -0.79 17.79 -12.45
C GLN A 193 -0.73 17.18 -13.86
N LEU A 194 -1.48 16.10 -14.12
CA LEU A 194 -1.46 15.40 -15.40
C LEU A 194 -2.56 15.87 -16.35
N LYS A 195 -3.72 16.24 -15.80
CA LYS A 195 -4.91 16.67 -16.53
C LYS A 195 -5.74 17.62 -15.68
N ASP A 196 -6.55 18.45 -16.34
CA ASP A 196 -7.58 19.23 -15.66
C ASP A 196 -8.73 18.29 -15.23
N VAL A 197 -8.55 17.66 -14.06
CA VAL A 197 -9.48 16.69 -13.51
C VAL A 197 -10.24 17.31 -12.35
N SER A 198 -11.58 17.26 -12.40
CA SER A 198 -12.41 17.69 -11.28
C SER A 198 -12.10 16.86 -10.02
N VAL A 199 -11.92 17.54 -8.88
CA VAL A 199 -11.75 16.94 -7.54
C VAL A 199 -12.76 15.80 -7.29
N TYR A 200 -14.03 16.05 -7.61
CA TYR A 200 -15.12 15.11 -7.37
C TYR A 200 -14.92 13.76 -8.09
N ASN A 201 -14.64 13.77 -9.40
CA ASN A 201 -14.46 12.52 -10.17
C ASN A 201 -13.24 11.74 -9.72
N THR A 202 -12.16 12.42 -9.33
CA THR A 202 -10.96 11.78 -8.79
C THR A 202 -11.24 11.06 -7.48
N ILE A 203 -11.80 11.78 -6.51
CA ILE A 203 -12.11 11.25 -5.18
C ILE A 203 -13.12 10.10 -5.30
N ARG A 204 -14.15 10.27 -6.13
CA ARG A 204 -15.14 9.23 -6.41
C ARG A 204 -14.51 7.97 -7.02
N SER A 205 -13.60 8.10 -7.99
CA SER A 205 -12.93 6.95 -8.61
C SER A 205 -12.09 6.17 -7.59
N TYR A 206 -11.37 6.90 -6.75
CA TYR A 206 -10.54 6.30 -5.70
C TYR A 206 -11.38 5.60 -4.63
N TYR A 207 -12.42 6.25 -4.10
CA TYR A 207 -13.30 5.63 -3.11
C TYR A 207 -14.13 4.48 -3.67
N LEU A 208 -14.54 4.50 -4.94
CA LEU A 208 -15.17 3.34 -5.56
C LEU A 208 -14.20 2.15 -5.64
N SER A 209 -12.92 2.41 -5.90
CA SER A 209 -11.88 1.38 -5.88
C SER A 209 -11.71 0.81 -4.47
N LEU A 210 -11.62 1.66 -3.45
CA LEU A 210 -11.54 1.21 -2.05
C LEU A 210 -12.81 0.51 -1.60
N PHE A 211 -13.99 0.95 -2.05
CA PHE A 211 -15.26 0.32 -1.73
C PHE A 211 -15.31 -1.11 -2.27
N VAL A 212 -14.86 -1.35 -3.50
CA VAL A 212 -14.75 -2.70 -4.05
C VAL A 212 -13.79 -3.55 -3.23
N VAL A 213 -12.61 -3.03 -2.88
CA VAL A 213 -11.65 -3.72 -1.99
C VAL A 213 -12.29 -4.06 -0.64
N PHE A 214 -13.02 -3.12 -0.05
CA PHE A 214 -13.71 -3.29 1.23
C PHE A 214 -14.84 -4.33 1.15
N MET A 215 -15.64 -4.32 0.07
CA MET A 215 -16.71 -5.29 -0.13
C MET A 215 -16.15 -6.70 -0.30
N ILE A 216 -15.06 -6.85 -1.07
CA ILE A 216 -14.34 -8.11 -1.24
C ILE A 216 -13.79 -8.58 0.11
N PHE A 217 -13.17 -7.69 0.90
CA PHE A 217 -12.67 -8.00 2.24
C PHE A 217 -13.81 -8.50 3.16
N THR A 218 -14.88 -7.70 3.25
CA THR A 218 -16.03 -7.92 4.14
C THR A 218 -16.74 -9.23 3.82
N PHE A 219 -16.94 -9.55 2.54
CA PHE A 219 -17.58 -10.80 2.15
C PHE A 219 -16.82 -12.04 2.64
N ASN A 220 -15.48 -11.98 2.66
CA ASN A 220 -14.64 -13.12 3.09
C ASN A 220 -14.42 -13.16 4.60
N HIS A 221 -14.76 -12.07 5.28
CA HIS A 221 -14.67 -11.94 6.74
C HIS A 221 -16.05 -11.78 7.37
N ALA A 222 -17.13 -12.10 6.66
CA ALA A 222 -18.49 -11.80 7.09
C ALA A 222 -18.80 -12.38 8.47
N THR A 223 -18.34 -13.61 8.75
CA THR A 223 -18.46 -14.24 10.08
C THR A 223 -17.67 -13.50 11.15
N LYS A 224 -16.43 -13.08 10.87
CA LYS A 224 -15.61 -12.30 11.82
C LYS A 224 -16.22 -10.91 12.10
N ILE A 225 -16.82 -10.28 11.09
CA ILE A 225 -17.48 -8.97 11.21
C ILE A 225 -18.80 -9.08 11.97
N MET A 226 -19.60 -10.12 11.69
CA MET A 226 -20.84 -10.38 12.42
C MET A 226 -20.56 -10.64 13.92
N ASN A 227 -19.49 -11.36 14.25
CA ASN A 227 -19.08 -11.59 15.64
C ASN A 227 -18.53 -10.35 16.37
N LEU A 228 -18.31 -9.22 15.68
CA LEU A 228 -17.95 -7.94 16.31
C LEU A 228 -19.18 -7.09 16.66
N ILE A 229 -20.33 -7.40 16.07
CA ILE A 229 -21.60 -6.66 16.24
C ILE A 229 -22.51 -7.34 17.27
N TRP A 230 -22.34 -8.65 17.48
CA TRP A 230 -23.06 -9.49 18.42
C TRP A 230 -22.18 -9.91 19.58
#